data_AF-A0A6C0M8C7-F1
#
_entry.id   AF-A0A6C0M8C7-F1
#
_cell.length_a   1.000
_cell.length_b   1.000
_cell.length_c   1.000
_cell.angle_alpha   90.00
_cell.angle_beta   90.00
_cell.angle_gamma   90.00
#
_symmetry.space_group_name_H-M   'P 1'
#
loop_
_entity.id
_entity.type
_entity.pdbx_description
1 polymer ?
#
loop_
_entity_poly.entity_id
_entity_poly.type
_entity_poly.pdbx_seq_one_letter_code
_entity_poly.pdbx_strand_id
1 'polypeptide(L)'
;MGPLINRCKKILLPTTVPPATMRIWLLGGLLPFLLLLSGLQRPTEGSEVAIKIDFDFAPGSFDDQYQGCSKQVMEKLTQGDYFTKDIEAQKNYFRMWQKAHLAWLNQGKVLPQNMTTTHAVAILFYTLNSNVHSDFTRAMASVARTPQQYERSFHFKYLHYYLTSAIQLLRKDSIMENGTLCYEVHYRTKDVHFNAYTGATIRFGQFLSTSLLKEEAQEFGNQTLFTIFTCLGAPVQYFSLKKGSLDPSL
;
A
#
# COMPACT_ATOMS: atom_id res chain seq x y z
N MET A 1 8.17 25.79 -1.84
CA MET A 1 8.56 24.43 -2.28
C MET A 1 7.58 23.96 -3.34
N GLY A 2 8.06 23.41 -4.47
CA GLY A 2 7.18 22.79 -5.47
C GLY A 2 6.78 21.35 -5.08
N PRO A 3 5.71 20.78 -5.68
CA PRO A 3 5.22 19.44 -5.36
C PRO A 3 6.32 18.38 -5.37
N LEU A 4 6.26 17.41 -4.45
CA LEU A 4 7.21 16.28 -4.37
C LEU A 4 7.35 15.51 -5.70
N ILE A 5 6.34 15.59 -6.56
CA ILE A 5 6.12 14.72 -7.72
C ILE A 5 6.58 15.33 -9.05
N ASN A 6 6.92 16.63 -9.09
CA ASN A 6 7.22 17.34 -10.35
C ASN A 6 8.41 16.77 -11.16
N ARG A 7 9.12 15.75 -10.66
CA ARG A 7 10.28 15.11 -11.31
C ARG A 7 10.12 13.60 -11.52
N CYS A 8 8.96 13.02 -11.24
CA CYS A 8 8.73 11.58 -11.36
C CYS A 8 8.48 11.14 -12.82
N LYS A 9 9.17 10.07 -13.24
CA LYS A 9 8.95 9.40 -14.52
C LYS A 9 7.86 8.32 -14.30
N LYS A 10 6.63 8.53 -14.73
CA LYS A 10 5.64 7.44 -14.92
C LYS A 10 6.13 6.50 -16.03
N ILE A 11 6.65 5.34 -15.66
CA ILE A 11 7.07 4.30 -16.60
C ILE A 11 5.97 3.22 -16.60
N LEU A 12 5.61 2.70 -17.78
CA LEU A 12 4.65 1.60 -17.91
C LEU A 12 5.25 0.32 -17.29
N LEU A 13 4.51 -0.36 -16.42
CA LEU A 13 4.82 -1.74 -16.05
C LEU A 13 4.31 -2.67 -17.16
N PRO A 14 5.11 -3.65 -17.60
CA PRO A 14 4.66 -4.62 -18.59
C PRO A 14 3.49 -5.44 -18.01
N THR A 15 2.44 -5.61 -18.81
CA THR A 15 1.34 -6.53 -18.54
C THR A 15 1.84 -7.96 -18.70
N THR A 16 2.08 -8.64 -17.58
CA THR A 16 2.42 -10.07 -17.60
C THR A 16 1.15 -10.92 -17.64
N VAL A 17 1.06 -11.77 -18.66
CA VAL A 17 0.03 -12.81 -18.82
C VAL A 17 0.18 -13.83 -17.66
N PRO A 18 -0.91 -14.29 -17.01
CA PRO A 18 -0.81 -15.22 -15.90
C PRO A 18 -0.34 -16.60 -16.38
N PRO A 19 0.66 -17.25 -15.74
CA PRO A 19 0.95 -18.65 -15.95
C PRO A 19 0.00 -19.53 -15.11
N ALA A 20 -0.10 -20.80 -15.51
CA ALA A 20 -0.98 -21.80 -14.92
C ALA A 20 -0.77 -21.98 -13.41
N THR A 21 -1.89 -22.21 -12.73
CA THR A 21 -2.04 -22.35 -11.28
C THR A 21 -1.08 -23.36 -10.66
N MET A 22 -0.20 -22.89 -9.78
CA MET A 22 0.67 -23.73 -8.95
C MET A 22 0.18 -23.65 -7.50
N ARG A 23 -0.33 -24.78 -6.98
CA ARG A 23 -0.82 -24.88 -5.61
C ARG A 23 0.35 -25.04 -4.65
N ILE A 24 0.62 -24.00 -3.87
CA ILE A 24 1.51 -24.08 -2.70
C ILE A 24 0.64 -24.46 -1.51
N TRP A 25 0.92 -25.60 -0.90
CA TRP A 25 0.46 -25.93 0.44
C TRP A 25 1.37 -25.22 1.43
N LEU A 26 0.86 -24.57 2.47
CA LEU A 26 1.51 -24.47 3.79
C LEU A 26 0.58 -23.83 4.86
N LEU A 27 0.90 -24.22 6.10
CA LEU A 27 0.14 -24.19 7.36
C LEU A 27 -0.51 -22.86 7.77
N GLY A 28 -1.74 -22.98 8.28
CA GLY A 28 -2.60 -21.89 8.72
C GLY A 28 -2.05 -21.03 9.85
N GLY A 29 -2.10 -19.73 9.62
CA GLY A 29 -1.88 -18.64 10.58
C GLY A 29 -2.25 -17.31 9.91
N LEU A 30 -2.55 -16.28 10.70
CA LEU A 30 -3.08 -15.00 10.22
C LEU A 30 -2.15 -14.27 9.22
N LEU A 31 -2.63 -13.99 8.00
CA LEU A 31 -1.78 -13.53 6.88
C LEU A 31 -2.15 -12.13 6.34
N PRO A 32 -1.74 -11.02 6.99
CA PRO A 32 -1.88 -9.68 6.40
C PRO A 32 -0.95 -9.47 5.19
N PHE A 33 -1.53 -9.28 4.01
CA PHE A 33 -0.85 -9.03 2.73
C PHE A 33 -1.21 -7.64 2.20
N LEU A 34 -0.23 -6.78 1.88
CA LEU A 34 -0.51 -5.44 1.36
C LEU A 34 -0.33 -5.39 -0.16
N LEU A 35 -1.35 -4.88 -0.85
CA LEU A 35 -1.30 -4.59 -2.28
C LEU A 35 -1.12 -3.09 -2.50
N LEU A 36 -0.11 -2.74 -3.30
CA LEU A 36 -0.22 -1.56 -4.15
C LEU A 36 -1.03 -1.94 -5.39
N LEU A 37 -2.23 -1.39 -5.50
CA LEU A 37 -2.96 -1.34 -6.76
C LEU A 37 -3.15 0.13 -7.11
N SER A 38 -2.14 0.70 -7.77
CA SER A 38 -2.25 2.00 -8.43
C SER A 38 -2.10 1.86 -9.94
N GLY A 39 -3.12 2.34 -10.66
CA GLY A 39 -3.13 2.43 -12.11
C GLY A 39 -2.56 3.78 -12.51
N LEU A 40 -1.40 3.78 -13.19
CA LEU A 40 -0.76 5.01 -13.62
C LEU A 40 -1.07 5.26 -15.10
N GLN A 41 -2.04 6.14 -15.40
CA GLN A 41 -2.28 6.63 -16.75
C GLN A 41 -1.35 7.82 -17.06
N ARG A 42 -0.67 7.81 -18.21
CA ARG A 42 0.14 8.91 -18.76
C ARG A 42 -0.56 9.59 -19.94
N PRO A 43 -0.19 10.86 -20.24
CA PRO A 43 -0.79 11.63 -21.32
C PRO A 43 -0.36 11.06 -22.67
N THR A 44 -1.34 10.91 -23.55
CA THR A 44 -1.26 10.35 -24.89
C THR A 44 -0.50 11.29 -25.84
N GLU A 45 0.64 10.83 -26.34
CA GLU A 45 1.04 11.12 -27.71
C GLU A 45 1.79 9.89 -28.27
N GLY A 46 1.11 9.15 -29.16
CA GLY A 46 1.65 7.97 -29.85
C GLY A 46 1.00 6.65 -29.42
N SER A 47 -0.04 6.24 -30.15
CA SER A 47 -0.71 4.91 -30.17
C SER A 47 -0.50 3.98 -28.95
N GLU A 48 -1.30 4.17 -27.90
CA GLU A 48 -1.57 3.15 -26.88
C GLU A 48 -3.08 2.98 -26.75
N VAL A 49 -3.55 1.74 -26.67
CA VAL A 49 -4.94 1.41 -26.37
C VAL A 49 -5.26 2.01 -25.00
N ALA A 50 -6.08 3.06 -24.97
CA ALA A 50 -6.54 3.65 -23.72
C ALA A 50 -7.31 2.57 -22.95
N ILE A 51 -6.72 2.06 -21.86
CA ILE A 51 -7.40 1.14 -20.95
C ILE A 51 -8.61 1.91 -20.40
N LYS A 52 -9.80 1.52 -20.85
CA LYS A 52 -11.06 2.11 -20.40
C LYS A 52 -11.33 1.61 -18.98
N ILE A 53 -11.23 2.51 -18.01
CA ILE A 53 -11.61 2.24 -16.63
C ILE A 53 -13.14 2.30 -16.55
N ASP A 54 -13.77 1.19 -16.21
CA ASP A 54 -15.23 1.11 -16.07
C ASP A 54 -15.70 1.48 -14.67
N PHE A 55 -14.92 1.08 -13.66
CA PHE A 55 -15.23 1.33 -12.26
C PHE A 55 -14.03 1.95 -11.56
N ASP A 56 -14.12 3.26 -11.31
CA ASP A 56 -13.11 4.01 -10.56
C ASP A 56 -13.64 4.33 -9.15
N PHE A 57 -13.13 3.61 -8.15
CA PHE A 57 -13.51 3.83 -6.75
C PHE A 57 -12.80 5.02 -6.10
N ALA A 58 -11.80 5.60 -6.76
CA ALA A 58 -11.00 6.68 -6.20
C ALA A 58 -10.53 7.64 -7.31
N PRO A 59 -11.44 8.34 -8.01
CA PRO A 59 -11.11 9.22 -9.13
C PRO A 59 -10.20 10.40 -8.72
N GLY A 60 -10.09 10.70 -7.42
CA GLY A 60 -9.18 11.69 -6.87
C GLY A 60 -7.97 11.12 -6.12
N SER A 61 -7.63 9.86 -6.40
CA SER A 61 -6.56 9.12 -5.74
C SER A 61 -5.21 9.82 -5.84
N PHE A 62 -4.45 9.83 -4.75
CA PHE A 62 -2.99 9.92 -4.84
C PHE A 62 -2.39 8.51 -4.91
N ASP A 63 -1.87 8.13 -6.07
CA ASP A 63 -1.47 6.74 -6.33
C ASP A 63 -0.06 6.62 -6.97
N ASP A 64 0.79 7.61 -6.69
CA ASP A 64 2.15 7.71 -7.23
C ASP A 64 3.04 6.52 -6.81
N GLN A 65 3.82 6.01 -7.76
CA GLN A 65 4.76 4.92 -7.56
C GLN A 65 6.21 5.41 -7.37
N TYR A 66 6.44 6.71 -7.41
CA TYR A 66 7.74 7.38 -7.28
C TYR A 66 8.82 6.89 -8.25
N GLN A 67 8.39 6.35 -9.39
CA GLN A 67 9.27 5.81 -10.42
C GLN A 67 10.17 6.91 -10.99
N GLY A 68 11.47 6.62 -11.02
CA GLY A 68 12.50 7.57 -11.49
C GLY A 68 12.76 8.80 -10.60
N CYS A 69 12.08 8.94 -9.46
CA CYS A 69 12.27 10.08 -8.54
C CYS A 69 12.40 9.70 -7.06
N SER A 70 12.26 8.41 -6.70
CA SER A 70 12.26 7.96 -5.29
C SER A 70 13.41 8.53 -4.46
N LYS A 71 14.66 8.53 -4.96
CA LYS A 71 15.81 9.12 -4.26
C LYS A 71 15.61 10.60 -3.91
N GLN A 72 15.14 11.40 -4.87
CA GLN A 72 14.90 12.84 -4.68
C GLN A 72 13.74 13.09 -3.71
N VAL A 73 12.70 12.24 -3.75
CA VAL A 73 11.58 12.32 -2.81
C VAL A 73 12.06 11.98 -1.40
N MET A 74 12.86 10.93 -1.23
CA MET A 74 13.45 10.55 0.06
C MET A 74 14.31 11.65 0.65
N GLU A 75 15.16 12.28 -0.16
CA GLU A 75 16.00 13.41 0.26
C GLU A 75 15.15 14.57 0.75
N LYS A 76 14.09 14.95 0.01
CA LYS A 76 13.16 16.01 0.43
C LYS A 76 12.39 15.66 1.70
N LEU A 77 11.96 14.42 1.85
CA LEU A 77 11.25 13.96 3.05
C LEU A 77 12.16 13.98 4.29
N THR A 78 13.46 13.72 4.10
CA THR A 78 14.45 13.68 5.18
C THR A 78 14.91 15.09 5.58
N GLN A 79 15.03 16.01 4.63
CA GLN A 79 15.46 17.39 4.88
C GLN A 79 14.31 18.32 5.29
N GLY A 80 13.08 17.98 4.92
CA GLY A 80 11.89 18.78 5.21
C GLY A 80 11.25 18.44 6.55
N ASP A 81 10.13 19.11 6.82
CA ASP A 81 9.32 18.96 8.03
C ASP A 81 8.12 18.03 7.81
N TYR A 82 8.16 17.14 6.81
CA TYR A 82 7.04 16.27 6.44
C TYR A 82 6.65 15.30 7.57
N PHE A 83 7.64 14.72 8.27
CA PHE A 83 7.35 13.90 9.44
C PHE A 83 6.66 14.70 10.54
N THR A 84 7.18 15.90 10.83
CA THR A 84 6.61 16.79 11.83
C THR A 84 5.19 17.20 11.48
N LYS A 85 4.93 17.58 10.22
CA LYS A 85 3.60 17.98 9.74
C LYS A 85 2.59 16.84 9.68
N ASP A 86 3.00 15.70 9.13
CA ASP A 86 2.08 14.58 8.88
C ASP A 86 1.85 13.76 10.16
N ILE A 87 2.85 13.65 11.04
CA ILE A 87 2.84 12.73 12.19
C ILE A 87 2.98 13.47 13.53
N GLU A 88 4.04 14.25 13.77
CA GLU A 88 4.32 14.78 15.13
C GLU A 88 3.31 15.82 15.61
N ALA A 89 2.86 16.70 14.70
CA ALA A 89 1.86 17.73 14.99
C ALA A 89 0.51 17.12 15.42
N GLN A 90 0.25 15.88 15.01
CA GLN A 90 -0.94 15.12 15.39
C GLN A 90 -0.60 14.22 16.59
N LYS A 91 -0.79 14.71 17.82
CA LYS A 91 -0.42 14.00 19.07
C LYS A 91 -0.79 12.51 19.10
N ASN A 92 -1.97 12.16 18.58
CA ASN A 92 -2.42 10.77 18.50
C ASN A 92 -1.55 9.95 17.53
N TYR A 93 -1.27 10.47 16.34
CA TYR A 93 -0.43 9.80 15.35
C TYR A 93 1.01 9.69 15.81
N PHE A 94 1.54 10.71 16.47
CA PHE A 94 2.88 10.63 17.06
C PHE A 94 3.00 9.50 18.07
N ARG A 95 2.04 9.38 19.00
CA ARG A 95 2.00 8.28 19.98
C ARG A 95 1.89 6.91 19.29
N MET A 96 1.05 6.81 18.27
CA MET A 96 0.88 5.58 17.48
C MET A 96 2.17 5.21 16.71
N TRP A 97 2.87 6.20 16.16
CA TRP A 97 4.16 6.02 15.49
C TRP A 97 5.23 5.55 16.47
N GLN A 98 5.32 6.16 17.65
CA GLN A 98 6.24 5.72 18.71
C GLN A 98 5.96 4.28 19.14
N LYS A 99 4.68 3.90 19.31
CA LYS A 99 4.29 2.51 19.59
C LYS A 99 4.73 1.57 18.48
N ALA A 100 4.51 1.92 17.22
CA ALA A 100 4.96 1.13 16.07
C ALA A 100 6.49 1.01 16.02
N HIS A 101 7.21 2.08 16.36
CA HIS A 101 8.67 2.10 16.42
C HIS A 101 9.21 1.16 17.51
N LEU A 102 8.69 1.26 18.74
CA LEU A 102 9.07 0.37 19.84
C LEU A 102 8.69 -1.09 19.52
N ALA A 103 7.51 -1.31 18.95
CA ALA A 103 7.07 -2.63 18.52
C ALA A 103 8.03 -3.24 17.49
N TRP A 104 8.53 -2.46 16.54
CA TRP A 104 9.53 -2.93 15.58
C TRP A 104 10.84 -3.32 16.26
N LEU A 105 11.39 -2.44 17.10
CA LEU A 105 12.66 -2.69 17.80
C LEU A 105 12.60 -3.95 18.66
N ASN A 106 11.47 -4.17 19.34
CA ASN A 106 11.25 -5.34 20.18
C ASN A 106 11.15 -6.66 19.41
N GLN A 107 10.92 -6.64 18.09
CA GLN A 107 10.86 -7.87 17.29
C GLN A 107 12.25 -8.47 17.03
N GLY A 108 13.33 -7.69 17.14
CA GLY A 108 14.70 -8.16 16.89
C GLY A 108 14.91 -8.73 15.48
N LYS A 109 14.05 -8.35 14.52
CA LYS A 109 14.03 -8.86 13.16
C LYS A 109 15.03 -8.12 12.28
N VAL A 110 15.67 -8.86 11.37
CA VAL A 110 16.58 -8.30 10.37
C VAL A 110 15.77 -7.73 9.21
N LEU A 111 16.15 -6.55 8.73
CA LEU A 111 15.52 -5.91 7.57
C LEU A 111 16.08 -6.49 6.26
N PRO A 112 15.24 -6.63 5.23
CA PRO A 112 15.69 -6.84 3.85
C PRO A 112 16.73 -5.81 3.40
N GLN A 113 17.54 -6.17 2.41
CA GLN A 113 18.59 -5.28 1.91
C GLN A 113 17.98 -3.98 1.36
N ASN A 114 18.58 -2.83 1.74
CA ASN A 114 18.13 -1.47 1.37
C ASN A 114 16.83 -1.00 2.03
N MET A 115 16.20 -1.81 2.89
CA MET A 115 15.07 -1.38 3.70
C MET A 115 15.57 -0.72 4.99
N THR A 116 14.93 0.38 5.38
CA THR A 116 15.27 1.12 6.61
C THR A 116 14.25 0.86 7.71
N THR A 117 14.62 1.15 8.96
CA THR A 117 13.70 1.13 10.10
C THR A 117 12.43 1.94 9.82
N THR A 118 12.54 3.08 9.15
CA THR A 118 11.38 3.91 8.79
C THR A 118 10.38 3.19 7.90
N HIS A 119 10.84 2.36 6.94
CA HIS A 119 9.94 1.56 6.11
C HIS A 119 9.18 0.54 6.94
N ALA A 120 9.87 -0.17 7.84
CA ALA A 120 9.24 -1.16 8.71
C ALA A 120 8.24 -0.54 9.69
N VAL A 121 8.60 0.62 10.27
CA VAL A 121 7.71 1.38 11.14
C VAL A 121 6.52 1.94 10.39
N ALA A 122 6.67 2.37 9.13
CA ALA A 122 5.55 2.81 8.30
C ALA A 122 4.54 1.66 8.04
N ILE A 123 5.02 0.44 7.76
CA ILE A 123 4.16 -0.75 7.64
C ILE A 123 3.41 -1.00 8.95
N LEU A 124 4.12 -1.01 10.08
CA LEU A 124 3.51 -1.24 11.40
C LEU A 124 2.53 -0.14 11.79
N PHE A 125 2.88 1.12 11.51
CA PHE A 125 2.03 2.26 11.78
C PHE A 125 0.72 2.17 10.99
N TYR A 126 0.78 1.77 9.72
CA TYR A 126 -0.41 1.55 8.89
C TYR A 126 -1.22 0.32 9.30
N THR A 127 -0.56 -0.80 9.64
CA THR A 127 -1.23 -2.08 9.91
C THR A 127 -1.81 -2.20 11.32
N LEU A 128 -1.18 -1.57 12.33
CA LEU A 128 -1.61 -1.67 13.72
C LEU A 128 -2.70 -0.67 14.14
N ASN A 129 -2.89 0.41 13.37
CA ASN A 129 -3.74 1.52 13.78
C ASN A 129 -4.91 1.68 12.80
N SER A 130 -6.08 1.15 13.16
CA SER A 130 -7.29 1.21 12.33
C SER A 130 -7.69 2.63 11.91
N ASN A 131 -7.48 3.61 12.79
CA ASN A 131 -7.78 5.01 12.51
C ASN A 131 -6.83 5.58 11.45
N VAL A 132 -5.51 5.34 11.60
CA VAL A 132 -4.51 5.73 10.60
C VAL A 132 -4.82 5.07 9.26
N HIS A 133 -5.11 3.77 9.25
CA HIS A 133 -5.49 3.05 8.05
C HIS A 133 -6.70 3.69 7.36
N SER A 134 -7.78 3.95 8.11
CA SER A 134 -9.01 4.56 7.59
C SER A 134 -8.78 5.98 7.06
N ASP A 135 -8.11 6.84 7.83
CA ASP A 135 -7.88 8.24 7.47
C ASP A 135 -6.95 8.36 6.27
N PHE A 136 -5.89 7.55 6.24
CA PHE A 136 -4.96 7.48 5.11
C PHE A 136 -5.66 7.03 3.83
N THR A 137 -6.46 5.97 3.92
CA THR A 137 -7.24 5.42 2.79
C THR A 137 -8.22 6.47 2.24
N ARG A 138 -8.93 7.17 3.13
CA ARG A 138 -9.83 8.29 2.74
C ARG A 138 -9.08 9.44 2.09
N ALA A 139 -7.93 9.83 2.67
CA ALA A 139 -7.11 10.92 2.16
C ALA A 139 -6.57 10.61 0.75
N MET A 140 -6.09 9.38 0.54
CA MET A 140 -5.68 8.93 -0.79
C MET A 140 -6.84 9.04 -1.75
N ALA A 141 -8.01 8.45 -1.46
CA ALA A 141 -9.10 8.35 -2.42
C ALA A 141 -9.69 9.69 -2.89
N SER A 142 -9.56 10.76 -2.09
CA SER A 142 -10.35 11.98 -2.30
C SER A 142 -9.58 13.31 -2.30
N VAL A 143 -8.37 13.37 -1.73
CA VAL A 143 -7.76 14.66 -1.34
C VAL A 143 -6.64 15.14 -2.28
N ALA A 144 -6.34 14.42 -3.37
CA ALA A 144 -5.18 14.72 -4.22
C ALA A 144 -5.47 14.91 -5.72
N ARG A 145 -6.67 15.39 -6.08
CA ARG A 145 -7.07 15.58 -7.48
C ARG A 145 -6.18 16.58 -8.23
N THR A 146 -5.59 17.55 -7.54
CA THR A 146 -4.70 18.56 -8.14
C THR A 146 -3.39 18.69 -7.36
N PRO A 147 -2.30 19.16 -8.00
CA PRO A 147 -1.03 19.42 -7.30
C PRO A 147 -1.17 20.39 -6.12
N GLN A 148 -2.10 21.35 -6.20
CA GLN A 148 -2.37 22.33 -5.14
C GLN A 148 -3.10 21.68 -3.95
N GLN A 149 -4.08 20.81 -4.21
CA GLN A 149 -4.76 20.04 -3.16
C GLN A 149 -3.83 19.02 -2.52
N TYR A 150 -3.00 18.35 -3.31
CA TYR A 150 -1.93 17.49 -2.81
C TYR A 150 -1.04 18.25 -1.83
N GLU A 151 -0.56 19.44 -2.21
CA GLU A 151 0.34 20.21 -1.36
C GLU A 151 -0.35 20.65 -0.05
N ARG A 152 -1.59 21.17 -0.15
CA ARG A 152 -2.29 21.80 0.98
C ARG A 152 -3.07 20.85 1.89
N SER A 153 -3.54 19.72 1.38
CA SER A 153 -4.57 18.91 2.05
C SER A 153 -4.19 17.44 2.21
N PHE A 154 -3.24 16.92 1.43
CA PHE A 154 -2.76 15.55 1.61
C PHE A 154 -1.66 15.51 2.69
N HIS A 155 -2.05 15.28 3.94
CA HIS A 155 -1.15 15.25 5.12
C HIS A 155 -0.60 13.85 5.43
N PHE A 156 -0.35 13.06 4.38
CA PHE A 156 0.21 11.70 4.49
C PHE A 156 1.32 11.47 3.47
N LYS A 157 2.04 12.53 3.07
CA LYS A 157 3.13 12.46 2.09
C LYS A 157 4.26 11.56 2.59
N TYR A 158 4.60 11.68 3.88
CA TYR A 158 5.62 10.87 4.53
C TYR A 158 5.21 9.39 4.55
N LEU A 159 4.02 9.09 5.07
CA LEU A 159 3.51 7.72 5.15
C LEU A 159 3.35 7.08 3.77
N HIS A 160 2.77 7.80 2.81
CA HIS A 160 2.57 7.29 1.45
C HIS A 160 3.90 6.89 0.81
N TYR A 161 4.93 7.75 0.87
CA TYR A 161 6.24 7.42 0.30
C TYR A 161 6.85 6.17 0.94
N TYR A 162 6.94 6.13 2.28
CA TYR A 162 7.58 5.02 2.97
C TYR A 162 6.79 3.72 2.82
N LEU A 163 5.45 3.76 2.76
CA LEU A 163 4.65 2.56 2.52
C LEU A 163 4.78 2.07 1.07
N THR A 164 4.74 2.97 0.09
CA THR A 164 4.95 2.63 -1.33
C THR A 164 6.31 1.99 -1.56
N SER A 165 7.37 2.65 -1.10
CA SER A 165 8.75 2.17 -1.28
C SER A 165 9.03 0.91 -0.47
N ALA A 166 8.42 0.72 0.70
CA ALA A 166 8.55 -0.50 1.48
C ALA A 166 8.03 -1.73 0.71
N ILE A 167 6.84 -1.64 0.11
CA ILE A 167 6.27 -2.75 -0.66
C ILE A 167 7.09 -3.01 -1.94
N GLN A 168 7.59 -1.95 -2.59
CA GLN A 168 8.49 -2.09 -3.74
C GLN A 168 9.80 -2.81 -3.38
N LEU A 169 10.39 -2.49 -2.22
CA LEU A 169 11.60 -3.15 -1.72
C LEU A 169 11.34 -4.60 -1.36
N LEU A 170 10.25 -4.89 -0.64
CA LEU A 170 9.86 -6.27 -0.29
C LEU A 170 9.61 -7.13 -1.52
N ARG A 171 8.97 -6.55 -2.54
CA ARG A 171 8.81 -7.21 -3.84
C ARG A 171 10.16 -7.49 -4.50
N LYS A 172 11.06 -6.51 -4.53
CA LYS A 172 12.35 -6.68 -5.18
C LYS A 172 13.15 -7.79 -4.50
N ASP A 173 13.13 -7.80 -3.17
CA ASP A 173 13.77 -8.80 -2.33
C ASP A 173 13.19 -10.20 -2.61
N SER A 174 11.86 -10.34 -2.63
CA SER A 174 11.22 -11.63 -2.93
C SER A 174 11.50 -12.13 -4.35
N ILE A 175 11.60 -11.22 -5.33
CA ILE A 175 11.98 -11.57 -6.71
C ILE A 175 13.42 -12.08 -6.79
N MET A 176 14.33 -11.46 -6.03
CA MET A 176 15.73 -11.88 -5.98
C MET A 176 15.90 -13.26 -5.34
N GLU A 177 15.09 -13.59 -4.33
CA GLU A 177 15.17 -14.90 -3.65
C GLU A 177 14.49 -16.03 -4.43
N ASN A 178 13.30 -15.79 -4.98
CA ASN A 178 12.40 -16.87 -5.45
C ASN A 178 11.91 -16.70 -6.90
N GLY A 179 12.39 -15.70 -7.64
CA GLY A 179 11.92 -15.40 -9.00
C GLY A 179 10.58 -14.65 -9.04
N THR A 180 9.80 -14.77 -10.12
CA THR A 180 8.54 -13.99 -10.22
C THR A 180 7.45 -14.58 -9.33
N LEU A 181 7.15 -13.90 -8.23
CA LEU A 181 6.06 -14.23 -7.31
C LEU A 181 4.81 -13.40 -7.62
N CYS A 182 3.70 -14.10 -7.88
CA CYS A 182 2.36 -13.54 -7.94
C CYS A 182 1.46 -14.30 -6.96
N TYR A 183 0.43 -13.65 -6.47
CA TYR A 183 -0.40 -14.15 -5.37
C TYR A 183 -1.87 -14.09 -5.75
N GLU A 184 -2.62 -15.13 -5.37
CA GLU A 184 -4.06 -15.03 -5.24
C GLU A 184 -4.37 -14.52 -3.83
N VAL A 185 -5.08 -13.41 -3.74
CA VAL A 185 -5.43 -12.77 -2.46
C VAL A 185 -6.89 -12.35 -2.45
N HIS A 186 -7.41 -12.18 -1.26
CA HIS A 186 -8.80 -11.87 -1.02
C HIS A 186 -8.92 -10.51 -0.34
N TYR A 187 -9.75 -9.64 -0.92
CA TYR A 187 -10.05 -8.32 -0.41
C TYR A 187 -11.55 -8.18 -0.16
N ARG A 188 -11.91 -7.79 1.06
CA ARG A 188 -13.29 -7.52 1.46
C ARG A 188 -13.53 -6.03 1.49
N THR A 189 -14.62 -5.57 0.88
CA THR A 189 -15.10 -4.20 1.09
C THR A 189 -16.18 -4.20 2.15
N LYS A 190 -16.16 -3.20 3.03
CA LYS A 190 -17.25 -2.95 3.94
C LYS A 190 -18.38 -2.24 3.19
N ASP A 191 -19.61 -2.66 3.44
CA ASP A 191 -20.84 -1.93 3.14
C ASP A 191 -21.10 -1.52 1.68
N VAL A 192 -20.49 -2.23 0.71
CA VAL A 192 -20.76 -2.03 -0.71
C VAL A 192 -21.08 -3.37 -1.37
N HIS A 193 -22.29 -3.47 -1.93
CA HIS A 193 -22.63 -4.52 -2.89
C HIS A 193 -22.20 -4.03 -4.27
N PHE A 194 -21.26 -4.72 -4.88
CA PHE A 194 -20.68 -4.35 -6.15
C PHE A 194 -20.73 -5.54 -7.11
N ASN A 195 -21.30 -5.32 -8.29
CA ASN A 195 -21.37 -6.30 -9.36
C ASN A 195 -20.77 -5.68 -10.62
N ALA A 196 -19.73 -6.31 -11.16
CA ALA A 196 -19.08 -5.91 -12.39
C ALA A 196 -19.33 -6.95 -13.48
N TYR A 197 -19.38 -6.49 -14.72
CA TYR A 197 -19.44 -7.38 -15.87
C TYR A 197 -18.07 -7.98 -16.16
N THR A 198 -18.05 -9.15 -16.80
CA THR A 198 -16.79 -9.81 -17.18
C THR A 198 -16.02 -8.95 -18.18
N GLY A 199 -14.74 -8.70 -17.90
CA GLY A 199 -13.89 -7.83 -18.71
C GLY A 199 -13.88 -6.37 -18.27
N ALA A 200 -14.65 -5.98 -17.25
CA ALA A 200 -14.61 -4.64 -16.70
C ALA A 200 -13.25 -4.31 -16.07
N THR A 201 -12.77 -3.09 -16.29
CA THR A 201 -11.57 -2.58 -15.61
C THR A 201 -11.95 -1.84 -14.34
N ILE A 202 -11.31 -2.22 -13.23
CA ILE A 202 -11.56 -1.67 -11.90
C ILE A 202 -10.30 -0.99 -11.38
N ARG A 203 -10.43 0.22 -10.83
CA ARG A 203 -9.36 0.96 -10.18
C ARG A 203 -9.75 1.29 -8.73
N PHE A 204 -8.95 0.82 -7.77
CA PHE A 204 -9.16 1.10 -6.34
C PHE A 204 -8.52 2.42 -5.90
N GLY A 205 -7.37 2.80 -6.48
CA GLY A 205 -6.66 4.05 -6.21
C GLY A 205 -6.21 4.24 -4.75
N GLN A 206 -6.09 3.14 -4.01
CA GLN A 206 -5.67 3.09 -2.62
C GLN A 206 -4.97 1.76 -2.33
N PHE A 207 -4.16 1.71 -1.26
CA PHE A 207 -3.63 0.45 -0.76
C PHE A 207 -4.76 -0.49 -0.35
N LEU A 208 -4.67 -1.76 -0.74
CA LEU A 208 -5.59 -2.79 -0.25
C LEU A 208 -4.87 -3.67 0.77
N SER A 209 -5.48 -3.79 1.95
CA SER A 209 -5.12 -4.84 2.90
C SER A 209 -5.90 -6.10 2.54
N THR A 210 -5.19 -7.14 2.16
CA THR A 210 -5.73 -8.39 1.63
C THR A 210 -5.22 -9.59 2.44
N SER A 211 -5.90 -10.73 2.33
CA SER A 211 -5.44 -11.98 2.93
C SER A 211 -5.15 -13.01 1.85
N LEU A 212 -4.17 -13.90 2.11
CA LEU A 212 -3.96 -15.11 1.32
C LEU A 212 -5.03 -16.18 1.60
N LEU A 213 -5.73 -16.07 2.72
CA LEU A 213 -6.77 -17.01 3.14
C LEU A 213 -8.14 -16.38 2.90
N LYS A 214 -8.97 -17.09 2.13
CA LYS A 214 -10.32 -16.63 1.81
C LYS A 214 -11.18 -16.49 3.06
N GLU A 215 -11.02 -17.40 4.00
CA GLU A 215 -11.79 -17.49 5.24
C GLU A 215 -11.55 -16.26 6.12
N GLU A 216 -10.34 -15.70 6.13
CA GLU A 216 -10.02 -14.47 6.87
C GLU A 216 -10.66 -13.23 6.26
N ALA A 217 -10.90 -13.27 4.95
CA ALA A 217 -11.65 -12.23 4.25
C ALA A 217 -13.17 -12.47 4.31
N GLN A 218 -13.63 -13.60 4.86
CA GLN A 218 -15.03 -14.01 4.88
C GLN A 218 -15.58 -14.02 6.32
N GLU A 219 -16.20 -12.92 6.74
CA GLU A 219 -17.09 -12.91 7.92
C GLU A 219 -18.55 -12.84 7.47
N PHE A 220 -19.45 -13.44 8.25
CA PHE A 220 -20.88 -13.56 7.96
C PHE A 220 -21.54 -12.19 7.57
N GLY A 221 -22.13 -12.10 6.37
CA GLY A 221 -22.87 -10.92 5.89
C GLY A 221 -23.03 -10.81 4.37
N ASN A 222 -23.76 -9.79 3.88
CA ASN A 222 -24.02 -9.51 2.45
C ASN A 222 -22.94 -8.57 1.82
N GLN A 223 -21.66 -8.93 1.92
CA GLN A 223 -20.55 -8.07 1.47
C GLN A 223 -19.89 -8.58 0.17
N THR A 224 -19.27 -7.68 -0.60
CA THR A 224 -18.52 -8.05 -1.81
C THR A 224 -17.11 -8.54 -1.44
N LEU A 225 -16.78 -9.75 -1.89
CA LEU A 225 -15.45 -10.34 -1.75
C LEU A 225 -14.75 -10.36 -3.11
N PHE A 226 -13.63 -9.66 -3.22
CA PHE A 226 -12.76 -9.69 -4.39
C PHE A 226 -11.73 -10.81 -4.23
N THR A 227 -11.63 -11.68 -5.23
CA THR A 227 -10.47 -12.56 -5.41
C THR A 227 -9.58 -11.95 -6.47
N ILE A 228 -8.36 -11.59 -6.08
CA ILE A 228 -7.44 -10.79 -6.88
C ILE A 228 -6.19 -11.62 -7.13
N PHE A 229 -5.91 -11.91 -8.40
CA PHE A 229 -4.58 -12.35 -8.79
C PHE A 229 -3.69 -11.12 -9.00
N THR A 230 -2.67 -10.97 -8.17
CA THR A 230 -1.79 -9.81 -8.18
C THR A 230 -0.35 -10.24 -8.23
N CYS A 231 0.35 -9.72 -9.22
CA CYS A 231 1.79 -9.77 -9.18
C CYS A 231 2.30 -8.68 -8.26
N LEU A 232 1.73 -7.46 -8.22
CA LEU A 232 2.30 -6.21 -7.66
C LEU A 232 2.37 -6.09 -6.12
N GLY A 233 1.64 -6.90 -5.39
CA GLY A 233 1.65 -6.86 -3.92
C GLY A 233 2.91 -7.44 -3.27
N ALA A 234 3.01 -7.28 -1.96
CA ALA A 234 4.04 -7.93 -1.16
C ALA A 234 3.49 -8.45 0.19
N PRO A 235 3.99 -9.60 0.66
CA PRO A 235 3.70 -10.09 2.00
C PRO A 235 4.32 -9.17 3.05
N VAL A 236 3.52 -8.72 4.03
CA VAL A 236 4.01 -7.88 5.13
C VAL A 236 3.87 -8.55 6.51
N GLN A 237 3.58 -9.85 6.52
CA GLN A 237 3.43 -10.62 7.77
C GLN A 237 4.71 -10.60 8.60
N TYR A 238 5.86 -10.54 7.93
CA TYR A 238 7.14 -10.39 8.60
C TYR A 238 7.22 -9.13 9.48
N PHE A 239 6.46 -8.08 9.17
CA PHE A 239 6.41 -6.86 9.98
C PHE A 239 5.29 -6.87 11.02
N SER A 240 4.30 -7.75 10.87
CA SER A 240 3.15 -7.82 11.77
C SER A 240 3.53 -8.30 13.17
N LEU A 241 2.79 -7.83 14.17
CA LEU A 241 2.95 -8.30 15.55
C LEU A 241 2.61 -9.79 15.62
N LYS A 242 3.49 -10.59 16.23
CA LYS A 242 3.11 -11.93 16.68
C LYS A 242 2.04 -11.77 17.77
N LYS A 243 0.86 -12.35 17.56
CA LYS A 243 -0.17 -12.42 18.61
C LYS A 243 0.37 -13.31 19.73
N GLY A 244 0.86 -12.67 20.79
CA GLY A 244 1.56 -13.35 21.89
C GLY A 244 2.12 -12.43 22.97
N SER A 245 2.18 -11.10 22.76
CA SER A 245 2.54 -10.17 23.83
C SER A 245 1.92 -8.79 23.59
N LEU A 246 0.61 -8.68 23.78
CA LEU A 246 -0.03 -7.42 24.13
C LEU A 246 -0.66 -7.66 25.50
N ASP A 247 0.07 -7.26 26.54
CA ASP A 247 -0.50 -7.02 27.85
C ASP A 247 -1.54 -5.88 27.70
N PRO A 248 -2.82 -6.14 28.00
CA PRO A 248 -3.87 -5.13 27.94
C PRO A 248 -3.84 -4.31 29.24
N SER A 249 -2.82 -3.48 29.44
CA SER A 249 -2.84 -2.46 30.49
C SER A 249 -1.90 -1.29 30.19
N LEU A 250 -2.43 -0.19 29.63
CA LEU A 250 -2.04 1.24 29.78
C LEU A 250 -2.70 2.19 28.75
#